data_AF-A0A3D5LGD2-F1
#
_entry.id   AF-A0A3D5LGD2-F1
#
_cell.length_a   1.000
_cell.length_b   1.000
_cell.length_c   1.000
_cell.angle_alpha   90.00
_cell.angle_beta   90.00
_cell.angle_gamma   90.00
#
_symmetry.space_group_name_H-M   'P 1'
#
loop_
_entity.id
_entity.type
_entity.pdbx_description
1 polymer ?
#
loop_
_entity_poly.entity_id
_entity_poly.type
_entity_poly.pdbx_seq_one_letter_code
_entity_poly.pdbx_strand_id
1 'polypeptide(L)'
;MGEPKCIYCGTSKDLSDSDIIPDALTASRIINKCVCHVEHNSGMTKKFESEVAEKLAFLLNYLNIKSKKSNHFPTYEADYVIAGIRYHDKKVVKEHDFINKKILWSENNESAFGPYEKIEQIAKSKKTNKGDIEQIDINTQVIESHIPLKYEVFFSEAMHRQVAKIAYEWYCLKNKVEDKYEDFSDIIAYILDGGNDQVVKMVTDKMLLDKFSEFCHDGSHAMLAYIDNQGGISVLVDIFGVAVYDIKVCKHIPTFCENNCILQKINIDGSGNRERECLCVHDYNDIVSDMINGMSESTDFPAQEIGGLQCHVMMPQNQHINYNLFVLDILHILGKGVAGIHGGNQYVVDFVLNQLQDLLNTDVIHKRGLKRFVEDNIGSDEIKINGENIGEHSIFYYYILYKFGESEIQTLDDKVVEQFIINLFNTRKIDSREVNMREKLEEMLREEKYSELIKLGACKIRNW
;
A
#
# COMPACT_ATOMS: atom_id res chain seq x y z
N MET A 1 18.46 -30.74 -12.67
CA MET A 1 17.22 -30.10 -12.19
C MET A 1 16.08 -30.67 -13.02
N GLY A 2 15.00 -31.11 -12.37
CA GLY A 2 13.81 -31.61 -13.07
C GLY A 2 13.03 -30.48 -13.74
N GLU A 3 12.03 -30.81 -14.55
CA GLU A 3 11.09 -29.80 -15.05
C GLU A 3 10.30 -29.20 -13.88
N PRO A 4 10.07 -27.86 -13.87
CA PRO A 4 9.28 -27.22 -12.83
C PRO A 4 7.84 -27.74 -12.82
N LYS A 5 7.27 -27.82 -11.63
CA LYS A 5 5.91 -28.31 -11.37
C LYS A 5 5.19 -27.37 -10.42
N CYS A 6 3.88 -27.54 -10.34
CA CYS A 6 3.06 -26.77 -9.43
C CYS A 6 3.41 -27.12 -7.98
N ILE A 7 3.80 -26.13 -7.18
CA ILE A 7 4.16 -26.34 -5.76
C ILE A 7 2.99 -26.84 -4.90
N TYR A 8 1.75 -26.65 -5.35
CA TYR A 8 0.55 -27.11 -4.65
C TYR A 8 0.16 -28.56 -4.97
N CYS A 9 0.32 -29.02 -6.22
CA CYS A 9 -0.19 -30.34 -6.66
C CYS A 9 0.78 -31.20 -7.48
N GLY A 10 1.99 -30.72 -7.77
CA GLY A 10 3.03 -31.45 -8.49
C GLY A 10 2.76 -31.65 -9.99
N THR A 11 1.73 -31.02 -10.57
CA THR A 11 1.50 -31.08 -12.03
C THR A 11 2.57 -30.28 -12.76
N SER A 12 3.12 -30.83 -13.84
CA SER A 12 3.98 -30.09 -14.79
C SER A 12 3.19 -29.41 -15.92
N LYS A 13 1.85 -29.57 -15.94
CA LYS A 13 0.98 -29.06 -17.00
C LYS A 13 0.39 -27.69 -16.64
N ASP A 14 0.28 -26.82 -17.64
CA ASP A 14 -0.43 -25.54 -17.58
C ASP A 14 0.02 -24.65 -16.41
N LEU A 15 1.34 -24.55 -16.23
CA LEU A 15 1.95 -23.61 -15.29
C LEU A 15 1.73 -22.17 -15.75
N SER A 16 1.69 -21.25 -14.80
CA SER A 16 1.39 -19.84 -15.01
C SER A 16 2.28 -18.95 -14.16
N ASP A 17 2.37 -17.68 -14.57
CA ASP A 17 2.94 -16.61 -13.76
C ASP A 17 1.94 -16.24 -12.67
N SER A 18 2.10 -16.77 -11.46
CA SER A 18 1.30 -16.36 -10.30
C SER A 18 1.94 -15.17 -9.60
N ASP A 19 1.14 -14.13 -9.39
CA ASP A 19 1.55 -12.95 -8.62
C ASP A 19 1.49 -13.30 -7.13
N ILE A 20 2.65 -13.38 -6.47
CA ILE A 20 2.76 -13.79 -5.07
C ILE A 20 1.86 -12.91 -4.19
N ILE A 21 2.07 -11.60 -4.26
CA ILE A 21 1.11 -10.59 -3.82
C ILE A 21 0.23 -10.27 -5.03
N PRO A 22 -1.11 -10.41 -4.94
CA PRO A 22 -2.00 -10.15 -6.06
C PRO A 22 -1.76 -8.78 -6.69
N ASP A 23 -1.86 -8.70 -8.02
CA ASP A 23 -1.67 -7.44 -8.76
C ASP A 23 -2.64 -6.33 -8.34
N ALA A 24 -3.79 -6.71 -7.75
CA ALA A 24 -4.73 -5.78 -7.16
C ALA A 24 -4.22 -5.11 -5.87
N LEU A 25 -3.29 -5.73 -5.15
CA LEU A 25 -2.80 -5.27 -3.85
C LEU A 25 -1.41 -4.61 -3.90
N THR A 26 -0.75 -4.60 -5.06
CA THR A 26 0.59 -4.04 -5.17
C THR A 26 0.87 -3.42 -6.53
N ALA A 27 1.71 -2.39 -6.53
CA ALA A 27 2.26 -1.79 -7.74
C ALA A 27 3.30 -2.69 -8.44
N SER A 28 3.90 -3.63 -7.70
CA SER A 28 5.06 -4.41 -8.15
C SER A 28 4.80 -5.91 -8.19
N ARG A 29 5.34 -6.59 -9.19
CA ARG A 29 5.15 -8.04 -9.33
C ARG A 29 6.36 -8.77 -8.74
N ILE A 30 6.07 -9.75 -7.88
CA ILE A 30 6.95 -10.87 -7.62
C ILE A 30 6.20 -12.10 -8.13
N ILE A 31 6.80 -12.81 -9.08
CA ILE A 31 6.13 -13.87 -9.82
C ILE A 31 6.72 -15.22 -9.39
N ASN A 32 5.84 -16.15 -9.05
CA ASN A 32 6.18 -17.56 -8.96
C ASN A 32 5.63 -18.29 -10.20
N LYS A 33 6.52 -18.95 -10.95
CA LYS A 33 6.18 -19.67 -12.19
C LYS A 33 5.74 -21.11 -11.95
N CYS A 34 5.80 -21.57 -10.71
CA CYS A 34 5.54 -22.95 -10.30
C CYS A 34 4.12 -23.09 -9.75
N VAL A 35 3.13 -22.48 -10.41
CA VAL A 35 1.70 -22.54 -10.01
C VAL A 35 0.84 -22.81 -11.24
N CYS A 36 -0.02 -23.83 -11.20
CA CYS A 36 -0.90 -24.15 -12.33
C CYS A 36 -2.02 -23.10 -12.48
N HIS A 37 -2.34 -22.76 -13.71
CA HIS A 37 -3.24 -21.66 -14.06
C HIS A 37 -4.68 -21.85 -13.55
N VAL A 38 -5.26 -23.04 -13.74
CA VAL A 38 -6.69 -23.29 -13.52
C VAL A 38 -7.01 -23.48 -12.03
N GLU A 39 -6.49 -24.55 -11.42
CA GLU A 39 -6.90 -24.96 -10.06
C GLU A 39 -6.36 -24.02 -8.98
N HIS A 40 -5.10 -23.59 -9.11
CA HIS A 40 -4.44 -22.83 -8.06
C HIS A 40 -4.43 -21.34 -8.33
N ASN A 41 -3.86 -20.87 -9.44
CA ASN A 41 -3.77 -19.42 -9.69
C ASN A 41 -5.18 -18.78 -9.82
N SER A 42 -5.98 -19.22 -10.80
CA SER A 42 -7.34 -18.71 -10.99
C SER A 42 -8.32 -19.15 -9.90
N GLY A 43 -8.11 -20.35 -9.33
CA GLY A 43 -8.96 -20.88 -8.26
C GLY A 43 -8.83 -20.07 -6.97
N MET A 44 -7.61 -19.73 -6.55
CA MET A 44 -7.37 -18.88 -5.37
C MET A 44 -7.95 -17.48 -5.55
N THR A 45 -7.79 -16.87 -6.73
CA THR A 45 -8.39 -15.57 -7.05
C THR A 45 -9.90 -15.56 -6.80
N LYS A 46 -10.61 -16.64 -7.18
CA LYS A 46 -12.06 -16.78 -6.96
C LYS A 46 -12.42 -17.11 -5.52
N LYS A 47 -11.58 -17.90 -4.83
CA LYS A 47 -11.86 -18.36 -3.47
C LYS A 47 -11.67 -17.28 -2.41
N PHE A 48 -10.69 -16.37 -2.58
CA PHE A 48 -10.43 -15.34 -1.56
C PHE A 48 -9.82 -14.03 -2.08
N GLU A 49 -8.93 -14.03 -3.08
CA GLU A 49 -8.18 -12.79 -3.43
C GLU A 49 -9.10 -11.67 -3.92
N SER A 50 -10.15 -12.02 -4.68
CA SER A 50 -11.11 -11.03 -5.19
C SER A 50 -11.91 -10.36 -4.07
N GLU A 51 -12.26 -11.11 -3.02
CA GLU A 51 -12.97 -10.56 -1.85
C GLU A 51 -12.08 -9.55 -1.11
N VAL A 52 -10.81 -9.90 -0.91
CA VAL A 52 -9.84 -9.01 -0.24
C VAL A 52 -9.67 -7.73 -1.05
N ALA A 53 -9.46 -7.83 -2.36
CA ALA A 53 -9.31 -6.67 -3.24
C ALA A 53 -10.57 -5.79 -3.28
N GLU A 54 -11.76 -6.39 -3.29
CA GLU A 54 -13.03 -5.64 -3.26
C GLU A 54 -13.21 -4.88 -1.95
N LYS A 55 -12.94 -5.53 -0.80
CA LYS A 55 -13.10 -4.89 0.51
C LYS A 55 -12.06 -3.80 0.75
N LEU A 56 -10.86 -3.94 0.18
CA LEU A 56 -9.81 -2.92 0.25
C LEU A 56 -9.86 -1.88 -0.88
N ALA A 57 -10.89 -1.89 -1.73
CA ALA A 57 -10.97 -1.05 -2.92
C ALA A 57 -10.72 0.45 -2.65
N PHE A 58 -11.27 1.00 -1.57
CA PHE A 58 -11.01 2.38 -1.17
C PHE A 58 -9.52 2.62 -0.88
N LEU A 59 -8.93 1.78 -0.02
CA LEU A 59 -7.52 1.89 0.36
C LEU A 59 -6.60 1.76 -0.86
N LEU A 60 -6.85 0.79 -1.73
CA LEU A 60 -6.08 0.59 -2.96
C LEU A 60 -6.18 1.79 -3.91
N ASN A 61 -7.38 2.40 -4.01
CA ASN A 61 -7.59 3.61 -4.79
C ASN A 61 -6.84 4.79 -4.19
N TYR A 62 -6.91 4.98 -2.87
CA TYR A 62 -6.19 6.01 -2.11
C TYR A 62 -4.67 5.90 -2.31
N LEU A 63 -4.14 4.67 -2.19
CA LEU A 63 -2.72 4.35 -2.39
C LEU A 63 -2.27 4.35 -3.86
N ASN A 64 -3.12 4.77 -4.80
CA ASN A 64 -2.80 4.84 -6.23
C ASN A 64 -2.37 3.49 -6.84
N ILE A 65 -2.98 2.39 -6.38
CA ILE A 65 -2.78 1.03 -6.90
C ILE A 65 -3.87 0.71 -7.93
N LYS A 66 -3.46 0.37 -9.15
CA LYS A 66 -4.34 -0.08 -10.23
C LYS A 66 -4.24 -1.58 -10.38
N SER A 67 -5.36 -2.23 -10.68
CA SER A 67 -5.31 -3.58 -11.24
C SER A 67 -4.57 -3.51 -12.58
N LYS A 68 -3.52 -4.31 -12.76
CA LYS A 68 -2.77 -4.31 -14.02
C LYS A 68 -3.56 -4.95 -15.14
N LYS A 69 -4.38 -5.96 -14.82
CA LYS A 69 -5.27 -6.63 -15.78
C LYS A 69 -6.26 -5.66 -16.43
N SER A 70 -6.90 -4.80 -15.63
CA SER A 70 -7.87 -3.82 -16.16
C SER A 70 -7.25 -2.47 -16.52
N ASN A 71 -6.09 -2.12 -15.94
CA ASN A 71 -5.51 -0.77 -15.94
C ASN A 71 -6.44 0.31 -15.34
N HIS A 72 -7.40 -0.11 -14.50
CA HIS A 72 -8.33 0.78 -13.79
C HIS A 72 -8.05 0.77 -12.29
N PHE A 73 -8.36 1.90 -11.64
CA PHE A 73 -8.42 1.96 -10.18
C PHE A 73 -9.66 1.20 -9.69
N PRO A 74 -9.56 0.50 -8.55
CA PRO A 74 -10.72 -0.14 -7.96
C PRO A 74 -11.76 0.91 -7.55
N THR A 75 -13.03 0.58 -7.81
CA THR A 75 -14.17 1.40 -7.40
C THR A 75 -14.61 1.06 -6.00
N TYR A 76 -14.99 2.06 -5.22
CA TYR A 76 -15.55 1.88 -3.88
C TYR A 76 -16.92 2.56 -3.77
N GLU A 77 -17.63 2.29 -2.67
CA GLU A 77 -18.91 2.92 -2.36
C GLU A 77 -18.67 4.12 -1.43
N ALA A 78 -19.46 5.18 -1.58
CA ALA A 78 -19.47 6.30 -0.65
C ALA A 78 -20.86 6.92 -0.55
N ASP A 79 -21.15 7.54 0.59
CA ASP A 79 -22.29 8.42 0.73
C ASP A 79 -21.83 9.88 0.76
N TYR A 80 -22.66 10.77 0.22
CA TYR A 80 -22.45 12.20 0.24
C TYR A 80 -23.65 12.90 0.87
N VAL A 81 -23.42 13.76 1.87
CA VAL A 81 -24.45 14.65 2.40
C VAL A 81 -24.34 16.00 1.69
N ILE A 82 -25.39 16.35 0.94
CA ILE A 82 -25.46 17.58 0.15
C ILE A 82 -26.77 18.28 0.49
N ALA A 83 -26.69 19.52 0.95
CA ALA A 83 -27.85 20.29 1.43
C ALA A 83 -28.70 19.51 2.46
N GLY A 84 -28.05 18.75 3.35
CA GLY A 84 -28.71 17.94 4.38
C GLY A 84 -29.33 16.62 3.91
N ILE A 85 -29.21 16.27 2.63
CA ILE A 85 -29.72 15.00 2.07
C ILE A 85 -28.56 14.04 1.80
N ARG A 86 -28.69 12.80 2.26
CA ARG A 86 -27.70 11.72 2.03
C ARG A 86 -27.97 11.03 0.68
N TYR A 87 -26.94 10.95 -0.15
CA TYR A 87 -26.95 10.32 -1.47
C TYR A 87 -25.90 9.20 -1.54
N HIS A 88 -26.25 8.08 -2.17
CA HIS A 88 -25.37 6.92 -2.26
C HIS A 88 -24.74 6.77 -3.66
N ASP A 89 -23.41 6.68 -3.75
CA ASP A 89 -22.68 6.32 -4.98
C ASP A 89 -22.03 4.94 -4.83
N LYS A 90 -22.49 3.99 -5.65
CA LYS A 90 -22.00 2.61 -5.66
C LYS A 90 -20.65 2.43 -6.36
N LYS A 91 -20.19 3.41 -7.14
CA LYS A 91 -19.02 3.27 -8.01
C LYS A 91 -18.20 4.55 -8.05
N VAL A 92 -17.57 4.87 -6.94
CA VAL A 92 -16.63 5.98 -6.82
C VAL A 92 -15.25 5.55 -7.33
N VAL A 93 -14.72 6.29 -8.31
CA VAL A 93 -13.33 6.15 -8.80
C VAL A 93 -12.47 7.31 -8.28
N LYS A 94 -13.07 8.49 -8.21
CA LYS A 94 -12.46 9.73 -7.78
C LYS A 94 -13.49 10.48 -6.93
N GLU A 95 -13.02 11.08 -5.85
CA GLU A 95 -13.87 11.89 -4.98
C GLU A 95 -14.53 13.02 -5.78
N HIS A 96 -15.82 13.25 -5.51
CA HIS A 96 -16.65 14.27 -6.17
C HIS A 96 -16.82 14.12 -7.70
N ASP A 97 -16.40 13.01 -8.31
CA ASP A 97 -16.55 12.77 -9.75
C ASP A 97 -18.02 12.68 -10.21
N PHE A 98 -18.96 12.53 -9.29
CA PHE A 98 -20.39 12.59 -9.59
C PHE A 98 -20.85 13.98 -10.06
N ILE A 99 -20.16 15.06 -9.63
CA ILE A 99 -20.52 16.44 -9.97
C ILE A 99 -20.54 16.59 -11.49
N ASN A 100 -21.68 17.04 -12.02
CA ASN A 100 -21.91 17.24 -13.46
C ASN A 100 -21.78 15.97 -14.35
N LYS A 101 -21.60 14.76 -13.78
CA LYS A 101 -21.50 13.51 -14.56
C LYS A 101 -22.63 12.53 -14.27
N LYS A 102 -22.88 12.25 -12.99
CA LYS A 102 -23.77 11.17 -12.53
C LYS A 102 -25.04 11.72 -11.88
N ILE A 103 -26.04 10.85 -11.77
CA ILE A 103 -27.22 11.10 -10.95
C ILE A 103 -27.12 10.21 -9.73
N LEU A 104 -27.14 10.81 -8.55
CA LEU A 104 -27.18 10.12 -7.28
C LEU A 104 -28.61 10.14 -6.75
N TRP A 105 -28.99 9.06 -6.08
CA TRP A 105 -30.29 8.93 -5.44
C TRP A 105 -30.11 8.87 -3.94
N SER A 106 -31.05 9.50 -3.23
CA SER A 106 -31.24 9.31 -1.80
C SER A 106 -31.62 7.86 -1.49
N GLU A 107 -31.38 7.44 -0.26
CA GLU A 107 -31.62 6.05 0.18
C GLU A 107 -33.07 5.58 -0.06
N ASN A 108 -34.04 6.48 0.14
CA ASN A 108 -35.46 6.23 -0.09
C ASN A 108 -35.92 6.50 -1.54
N ASN A 109 -35.01 6.91 -2.43
CA ASN A 109 -35.27 7.32 -3.82
C ASN A 109 -36.26 8.50 -3.98
N GLU A 110 -36.43 9.34 -2.96
CA GLU A 110 -37.31 10.51 -3.00
C GLU A 110 -36.63 11.73 -3.63
N SER A 111 -35.33 11.89 -3.37
CA SER A 111 -34.49 12.97 -3.90
C SER A 111 -33.42 12.45 -4.85
N ALA A 112 -33.12 13.24 -5.88
CA ALA A 112 -32.05 12.98 -6.84
C ALA A 112 -31.14 14.20 -6.96
N PHE A 113 -29.83 13.97 -7.01
CA PHE A 113 -28.81 14.99 -7.22
C PHE A 113 -28.03 14.70 -8.49
N GLY A 114 -27.74 15.70 -9.32
CA GLY A 114 -26.98 15.52 -10.54
C GLY A 114 -27.01 16.73 -11.48
N PRO A 115 -26.54 16.59 -12.72
CA PRO A 115 -26.55 17.67 -13.70
C PRO A 115 -27.95 18.25 -13.88
N TYR A 116 -28.07 19.58 -13.81
CA TYR A 116 -29.36 20.27 -13.85
C TYR A 116 -30.23 19.83 -15.04
N GLU A 117 -29.63 19.72 -16.24
CA GLU A 117 -30.33 19.28 -17.45
C GLU A 117 -30.92 17.87 -17.31
N LYS A 118 -30.18 16.94 -16.68
CA LYS A 118 -30.65 15.57 -16.46
C LYS A 118 -31.76 15.52 -15.40
N ILE A 119 -31.64 16.30 -14.33
CA ILE A 119 -32.68 16.40 -13.29
C ILE A 119 -33.96 17.01 -13.86
N GLU A 120 -33.85 18.05 -14.70
CA GLU A 120 -35.01 18.67 -15.35
C GLU A 120 -35.75 17.67 -16.27
N GLN A 121 -35.01 16.81 -17.00
CA GLN A 121 -35.59 15.75 -17.82
C GLN A 121 -36.36 14.72 -16.97
N ILE A 122 -35.79 14.29 -15.84
CA ILE A 122 -36.45 13.37 -14.90
C ILE A 122 -37.73 13.99 -14.34
N ALA A 123 -37.67 15.25 -13.88
CA ALA A 123 -38.84 15.95 -13.34
C ALA A 123 -39.97 16.07 -14.38
N LYS A 124 -39.63 16.43 -15.63
CA LYS A 124 -40.58 16.46 -16.75
C LYS A 124 -41.23 15.10 -16.98
N SER A 125 -40.45 14.00 -16.94
CA SER A 125 -40.98 12.64 -17.11
C SER A 125 -41.91 12.19 -15.98
N LYS A 126 -41.66 12.63 -14.74
CA LYS A 126 -42.45 12.28 -13.55
C LYS A 126 -43.67 13.19 -13.35
N LYS A 127 -43.89 14.18 -14.22
CA LYS A 127 -44.92 15.24 -14.09
C LYS A 127 -44.80 16.02 -12.77
N THR A 128 -43.60 16.13 -12.22
CA THR A 128 -43.31 16.97 -11.05
C THR A 128 -43.32 18.45 -11.44
N ASN A 129 -43.63 19.34 -10.49
CA ASN A 129 -43.68 20.77 -10.76
C ASN A 129 -42.25 21.33 -10.85
N LYS A 130 -42.05 22.40 -11.63
CA LYS A 130 -40.75 23.09 -11.71
C LYS A 130 -40.26 23.65 -10.36
N GLY A 131 -41.17 23.86 -9.40
CA GLY A 131 -40.84 24.29 -8.04
C GLY A 131 -40.21 23.20 -7.16
N ASP A 132 -40.18 21.94 -7.63
CA ASP A 132 -39.59 20.81 -6.91
C ASP A 132 -38.11 20.59 -7.29
N ILE A 133 -37.53 21.48 -8.12
CA ILE A 133 -36.12 21.45 -8.53
C ILE A 133 -35.39 22.62 -7.88
N GLU A 134 -34.41 22.31 -7.04
CA GLU A 134 -33.50 23.29 -6.46
C GLU A 134 -32.18 23.31 -7.21
N GLN A 135 -31.70 24.50 -7.59
CA GLN A 135 -30.38 24.68 -8.19
C GLN A 135 -29.38 25.04 -7.09
N ILE A 136 -28.31 24.26 -7.00
CA ILE A 136 -27.25 24.43 -6.00
C ILE A 136 -25.97 24.85 -6.70
N ASP A 137 -25.29 25.87 -6.18
CA ASP A 137 -23.93 26.21 -6.59
C ASP A 137 -22.92 25.34 -5.85
N ILE A 138 -22.29 24.41 -6.58
CA ILE A 138 -21.37 23.44 -6.02
C ILE A 138 -20.06 24.06 -5.50
N ASN A 139 -19.75 25.29 -5.93
CA ASN A 139 -18.56 26.00 -5.48
C ASN A 139 -18.70 26.60 -4.08
N THR A 140 -19.92 26.67 -3.55
CA THR A 140 -20.23 27.24 -2.23
C THR A 140 -20.94 26.25 -1.31
N GLN A 141 -21.58 25.22 -1.87
CA GLN A 141 -22.24 24.17 -1.11
C GLN A 141 -21.24 23.31 -0.34
N VAL A 142 -21.48 23.02 0.94
CA VAL A 142 -20.72 22.02 1.71
C VAL A 142 -21.14 20.59 1.31
N ILE A 143 -20.17 19.71 1.07
CA ILE A 143 -20.36 18.29 0.75
C ILE A 143 -19.62 17.46 1.80
N GLU A 144 -20.36 16.67 2.58
CA GLU A 144 -19.74 15.73 3.54
C GLU A 144 -19.62 14.35 2.90
N SER A 145 -18.40 13.82 2.79
CA SER A 145 -18.10 12.48 2.29
C SER A 145 -18.08 11.47 3.45
N HIS A 146 -18.85 10.38 3.33
CA HIS A 146 -18.76 9.22 4.22
C HIS A 146 -18.32 7.99 3.43
N ILE A 147 -17.12 7.50 3.71
CA ILE A 147 -16.55 6.34 3.05
C ILE A 147 -16.49 5.18 4.05
N PRO A 148 -17.21 4.07 3.82
CA PRO A 148 -17.18 2.92 4.71
C PRO A 148 -15.81 2.22 4.62
N LEU A 149 -15.08 2.20 5.74
CA LEU A 149 -13.88 1.40 5.88
C LEU A 149 -14.26 -0.03 6.23
N LYS A 150 -14.02 -0.98 5.32
CA LYS A 150 -14.26 -2.41 5.53
C LYS A 150 -13.07 -3.08 6.23
N TYR A 151 -12.67 -2.53 7.37
CA TYR A 151 -11.47 -2.96 8.13
C TYR A 151 -11.59 -4.42 8.62
N GLU A 152 -12.80 -4.96 8.69
CA GLU A 152 -13.05 -6.34 9.10
C GLU A 152 -12.39 -7.37 8.17
N VAL A 153 -12.05 -6.97 6.93
CA VAL A 153 -11.33 -7.83 5.99
C VAL A 153 -9.99 -8.30 6.55
N PHE A 154 -9.30 -7.49 7.36
CA PHE A 154 -8.00 -7.85 7.95
C PHE A 154 -8.10 -9.04 8.91
N PHE A 155 -9.28 -9.34 9.46
CA PHE A 155 -9.50 -10.49 10.35
C PHE A 155 -10.19 -11.66 9.64
N SER A 156 -10.48 -11.52 8.34
CA SER A 156 -11.27 -12.49 7.60
C SER A 156 -10.44 -13.70 7.17
N GLU A 157 -11.10 -14.85 7.03
CA GLU A 157 -10.46 -16.06 6.48
C GLU A 157 -9.91 -15.83 5.06
N ALA A 158 -10.55 -14.95 4.27
CA ALA A 158 -10.06 -14.57 2.95
C ALA A 158 -8.68 -13.89 3.03
N MET A 159 -8.49 -12.97 3.98
CA MET A 159 -7.19 -12.32 4.21
C MET A 159 -6.16 -13.31 4.78
N HIS A 160 -6.53 -14.14 5.74
CA HIS A 160 -5.60 -15.13 6.30
C HIS A 160 -5.08 -16.10 5.23
N ARG A 161 -5.97 -16.59 4.34
CA ARG A 161 -5.57 -17.43 3.21
C ARG A 161 -4.72 -16.67 2.20
N GLN A 162 -5.00 -15.37 1.99
CA GLN A 162 -4.18 -14.51 1.14
C GLN A 162 -2.75 -14.38 1.65
N VAL A 163 -2.55 -14.08 2.95
CA VAL A 163 -1.20 -13.93 3.52
C VAL A 163 -0.48 -15.26 3.65
N ALA A 164 -1.19 -16.37 3.88
CA ALA A 164 -0.61 -17.71 3.82
C ALA A 164 -0.08 -18.04 2.42
N LYS A 165 -0.85 -17.72 1.38
CA LYS A 165 -0.44 -17.87 -0.03
C LYS A 165 0.78 -17.02 -0.36
N ILE A 166 0.79 -15.74 0.06
CA ILE A 166 1.95 -14.85 -0.08
C ILE A 166 3.18 -15.46 0.57
N ALA A 167 3.09 -15.83 1.86
CA ALA A 167 4.19 -16.41 2.62
C ALA A 167 4.76 -17.68 1.96
N TYR A 168 3.88 -18.62 1.62
CA TYR A 168 4.26 -19.91 1.04
C TYR A 168 4.93 -19.76 -0.33
N GLU A 169 4.29 -19.08 -1.28
CA GLU A 169 4.84 -18.92 -2.62
C GLU A 169 6.13 -18.12 -2.63
N TRP A 170 6.24 -17.12 -1.74
CA TRP A 170 7.44 -16.32 -1.58
C TRP A 170 8.59 -17.15 -1.01
N TYR A 171 8.34 -17.90 0.06
CA TYR A 171 9.35 -18.77 0.65
C TYR A 171 9.86 -19.83 -0.34
N CYS A 172 8.93 -20.46 -1.08
CA CYS A 172 9.27 -21.40 -2.16
C CYS A 172 10.11 -20.74 -3.25
N LEU A 173 9.76 -19.53 -3.70
CA LEU A 173 10.53 -18.80 -4.71
C LEU A 173 11.97 -18.56 -4.24
N LYS A 174 12.15 -18.11 -2.99
CA LYS A 174 13.46 -17.77 -2.42
C LYS A 174 14.35 -18.99 -2.14
N ASN A 175 13.73 -20.14 -1.97
CA ASN A 175 14.41 -21.42 -1.81
C ASN A 175 14.44 -22.26 -3.11
N LYS A 176 13.99 -21.72 -4.25
CA LYS A 176 13.93 -22.42 -5.54
C LYS A 176 13.20 -23.76 -5.45
N VAL A 177 12.10 -23.79 -4.70
CA VAL A 177 11.22 -24.94 -4.58
C VAL A 177 10.30 -24.97 -5.81
N GLU A 178 10.46 -25.98 -6.66
CA GLU A 178 9.79 -26.10 -7.96
C GLU A 178 8.95 -27.38 -8.09
N ASP A 179 8.57 -28.01 -6.97
CA ASP A 179 7.66 -29.18 -6.92
C ASP A 179 6.82 -29.14 -5.63
N LYS A 180 5.81 -30.01 -5.55
CA LYS A 180 5.05 -30.24 -4.32
C LYS A 180 5.87 -31.12 -3.37
N TYR A 181 6.03 -30.66 -2.14
CA TYR A 181 6.65 -31.41 -1.04
C TYR A 181 5.69 -31.57 0.13
N GLU A 182 5.69 -32.76 0.74
CA GLU A 182 4.83 -33.08 1.88
C GLU A 182 5.19 -32.29 3.14
N ASP A 183 6.42 -31.77 3.23
CA ASP A 183 6.87 -30.84 4.27
C ASP A 183 5.95 -29.60 4.38
N PHE A 184 5.27 -29.20 3.29
CA PHE A 184 4.39 -28.04 3.23
C PHE A 184 2.89 -28.41 3.26
N SER A 185 2.52 -29.66 3.53
CA SER A 185 1.14 -30.13 3.39
C SER A 185 0.14 -29.37 4.27
N ASP A 186 0.53 -28.93 5.47
CA ASP A 186 -0.36 -28.18 6.38
C ASP A 186 -0.71 -26.79 5.83
N ILE A 187 0.28 -26.03 5.35
CA ILE A 187 0.04 -24.70 4.78
C ILE A 187 -0.67 -24.79 3.44
N ILE A 188 -0.35 -25.79 2.60
CA ILE A 188 -1.06 -26.05 1.34
C ILE A 188 -2.54 -26.32 1.63
N ALA A 189 -2.84 -27.23 2.56
CA ALA A 189 -4.22 -27.55 2.93
C ALA A 189 -4.96 -26.30 3.43
N TYR A 190 -4.34 -25.50 4.28
CA TYR A 190 -4.94 -24.26 4.77
C TYR A 190 -5.21 -23.23 3.65
N ILE A 191 -4.25 -23.02 2.74
CA ILE A 191 -4.45 -22.11 1.60
C ILE A 191 -5.64 -22.56 0.74
N LEU A 192 -5.79 -23.87 0.50
CA LEU A 192 -6.81 -24.41 -0.42
C LEU A 192 -8.20 -24.52 0.21
N ASP A 193 -8.27 -24.92 1.47
CA ASP A 193 -9.50 -25.36 2.14
C ASP A 193 -9.84 -24.55 3.39
N GLY A 194 -8.87 -23.82 3.96
CA GLY A 194 -9.04 -23.02 5.18
C GLY A 194 -9.11 -23.88 6.46
N GLY A 195 -9.69 -23.32 7.52
CA GLY A 195 -10.15 -24.10 8.69
C GLY A 195 -9.07 -24.61 9.65
N ASN A 196 -7.86 -24.05 9.60
CA ASN A 196 -6.78 -24.33 10.54
C ASN A 196 -6.24 -23.03 11.16
N ASP A 197 -6.70 -22.73 12.37
CA ASP A 197 -6.35 -21.52 13.11
C ASP A 197 -4.89 -21.45 13.60
N GLN A 198 -4.14 -22.55 13.46
CA GLN A 198 -2.73 -22.60 13.85
C GLN A 198 -1.77 -22.16 12.75
N VAL A 199 -2.22 -22.10 11.49
CA VAL A 199 -1.34 -21.73 10.36
C VAL A 199 -1.12 -20.22 10.31
N VAL A 200 -2.15 -19.43 10.60
CA VAL A 200 -2.08 -17.96 10.52
C VAL A 200 -2.57 -17.34 11.80
N LYS A 201 -1.73 -16.47 12.36
CA LYS A 201 -2.04 -15.65 13.52
C LYS A 201 -1.76 -14.19 13.21
N MET A 202 -2.62 -13.29 13.64
CA MET A 202 -2.31 -11.87 13.66
C MET A 202 -1.38 -11.59 14.83
N VAL A 203 -0.30 -10.86 14.57
CA VAL A 203 0.69 -10.50 15.59
C VAL A 203 0.04 -9.54 16.59
N THR A 204 0.31 -9.79 17.87
CA THR A 204 -0.19 -8.97 19.00
C THR A 204 0.93 -8.39 19.85
N ASP A 205 2.18 -8.83 19.63
CA ASP A 205 3.34 -8.29 20.32
C ASP A 205 3.54 -6.83 19.93
N LYS A 206 3.32 -5.92 20.89
CA LYS A 206 3.42 -4.48 20.64
C LYS A 206 4.81 -4.06 20.20
N MET A 207 5.87 -4.60 20.79
CA MET A 207 7.23 -4.22 20.43
C MET A 207 7.55 -4.62 18.99
N LEU A 208 7.09 -5.81 18.57
CA LEU A 208 7.25 -6.25 17.19
C LEU A 208 6.45 -5.38 16.22
N LEU A 209 5.19 -5.07 16.56
CA LEU A 209 4.34 -4.21 15.74
C LEU A 209 4.91 -2.79 15.61
N ASP A 210 5.40 -2.20 16.69
CA ASP A 210 6.06 -0.88 16.68
C ASP A 210 7.28 -0.91 15.74
N LYS A 211 8.11 -1.96 15.80
CA LYS A 211 9.26 -2.14 14.89
C LYS A 211 8.84 -2.28 13.42
N PHE A 212 7.79 -3.04 13.14
CA PHE A 212 7.24 -3.14 11.79
C PHE A 212 6.68 -1.81 11.30
N SER A 213 5.99 -1.02 12.14
CA SER A 213 5.47 0.30 11.75
C SER A 213 6.58 1.28 11.36
N GLU A 214 7.74 1.20 12.00
CA GLU A 214 8.92 1.99 11.64
C GLU A 214 9.57 1.50 10.34
N PHE A 215 9.61 0.17 10.13
CA PHE A 215 10.29 -0.45 8.98
C PHE A 215 9.44 -0.46 7.70
N CYS A 216 8.15 -0.75 7.83
CA CYS A 216 7.18 -0.94 6.76
C CYS A 216 6.03 0.06 6.94
N HIS A 217 6.05 1.11 6.14
CA HIS A 217 5.13 2.24 6.25
C HIS A 217 4.64 2.66 4.86
N ASP A 218 3.69 3.60 4.82
CA ASP A 218 3.22 4.27 3.60
C ASP A 218 2.62 3.31 2.56
N GLY A 219 1.90 2.28 2.99
CA GLY A 219 1.28 1.31 2.08
C GLY A 219 2.28 0.32 1.48
N SER A 220 3.45 0.15 2.09
CA SER A 220 4.43 -0.88 1.71
C SER A 220 4.03 -2.25 2.26
N HIS A 221 4.63 -3.31 1.72
CA HIS A 221 4.52 -4.68 2.23
C HIS A 221 5.87 -5.18 2.72
N ALA A 222 5.91 -6.08 3.69
CA ALA A 222 7.14 -6.75 4.09
C ALA A 222 6.92 -8.24 4.35
N MET A 223 7.91 -9.06 4.00
CA MET A 223 7.93 -10.49 4.32
C MET A 223 9.25 -10.84 5.00
N LEU A 224 9.17 -11.50 6.16
CA LEU A 224 10.33 -11.99 6.92
C LEU A 224 10.18 -13.49 7.19
N ALA A 225 10.94 -14.33 6.50
CA ALA A 225 11.07 -15.75 6.87
C ALA A 225 12.06 -15.88 8.03
N TYR A 226 11.73 -16.72 9.00
CA TYR A 226 12.52 -16.88 10.21
C TYR A 226 12.36 -18.27 10.81
N ILE A 227 13.37 -18.73 11.56
CA ILE A 227 13.32 -19.99 12.30
C ILE A 227 12.63 -19.70 13.63
N ASP A 228 11.45 -20.29 13.83
CA ASP A 228 10.67 -20.05 15.04
C ASP A 228 11.22 -20.81 16.26
N ASN A 229 10.67 -20.50 17.44
CA ASN A 229 11.07 -21.10 18.71
C ASN A 229 10.82 -22.62 18.81
N GLN A 230 10.13 -23.22 17.83
CA GLN A 230 9.93 -24.67 17.72
C GLN A 230 10.87 -25.33 16.71
N GLY A 231 11.75 -24.54 16.06
CA GLY A 231 12.68 -25.03 15.03
C GLY A 231 12.03 -25.25 13.66
N GLY A 232 10.82 -24.72 13.44
CA GLY A 232 10.19 -24.70 12.12
C GLY A 232 10.42 -23.38 11.38
N ILE A 233 9.79 -23.26 10.22
CA ILE A 233 9.83 -22.04 9.42
C ILE A 233 8.51 -21.31 9.56
N SER A 234 8.59 -20.07 9.99
CA SER A 234 7.48 -19.13 10.01
C SER A 234 7.83 -17.90 9.16
N VAL A 235 6.80 -17.23 8.65
CA VAL A 235 6.96 -16.00 7.85
C VAL A 235 6.07 -14.93 8.45
N LEU A 236 6.67 -13.80 8.80
CA LEU A 236 5.91 -12.59 9.11
C LEU A 236 5.56 -11.89 7.81
N VAL A 237 4.28 -11.61 7.59
CA VAL A 237 3.79 -10.85 6.43
C VAL A 237 3.10 -9.59 6.93
N ASP A 238 3.67 -8.44 6.57
CA ASP A 238 3.08 -7.12 6.77
C ASP A 238 2.36 -6.70 5.48
N ILE A 239 1.09 -6.35 5.61
CA ILE A 239 0.25 -5.84 4.52
C ILE A 239 -0.04 -4.36 4.74
N PHE A 240 0.45 -3.51 3.82
CA PHE A 240 0.29 -2.05 3.79
C PHE A 240 0.85 -1.28 4.99
N GLY A 241 1.59 -1.90 5.91
CA GLY A 241 1.92 -1.32 7.22
C GLY A 241 0.74 -1.31 8.19
N VAL A 242 -0.36 -2.01 7.86
CA VAL A 242 -1.61 -1.98 8.64
C VAL A 242 -1.73 -3.16 9.60
N ALA A 243 -1.32 -4.34 9.14
CA ALA A 243 -1.43 -5.57 9.91
C ALA A 243 -0.26 -6.50 9.61
N VAL A 244 0.29 -7.10 10.66
CA VAL A 244 1.33 -8.13 10.58
C VAL A 244 0.75 -9.48 10.97
N TYR A 245 1.01 -10.49 10.15
CA TYR A 245 0.59 -11.87 10.36
C TYR A 245 1.82 -12.74 10.54
N ASP A 246 1.76 -13.70 11.46
CA ASP A 246 2.71 -14.79 11.61
C ASP A 246 2.13 -16.05 10.98
N ILE A 247 2.80 -16.55 9.93
CA ILE A 247 2.35 -17.71 9.14
C ILE A 247 3.32 -18.86 9.35
N LYS A 248 2.83 -19.97 9.90
CA LYS A 248 3.58 -21.22 10.01
C LYS A 248 3.65 -21.91 8.65
N VAL A 249 4.81 -21.85 7.99
CA VAL A 249 5.03 -22.45 6.66
C VAL A 249 5.43 -23.92 6.76
N CYS A 250 6.31 -24.25 7.69
CA CYS A 250 6.76 -25.63 7.89
C CYS A 250 7.08 -25.90 9.37
N LYS A 251 6.85 -27.13 9.83
CA LYS A 251 7.10 -27.54 11.22
C LYS A 251 8.58 -27.80 11.53
N HIS A 252 9.40 -27.93 10.51
CA HIS A 252 10.85 -28.11 10.57
C HIS A 252 11.49 -27.33 9.41
N ILE A 253 12.82 -27.32 9.35
CA ILE A 253 13.57 -26.77 8.22
C ILE A 253 13.74 -27.89 7.16
N PRO A 254 13.11 -27.78 5.97
CA PRO A 254 13.30 -28.79 4.94
C PRO A 254 14.76 -28.82 4.47
N THR A 255 15.33 -30.01 4.25
CA THR A 255 16.76 -30.15 3.89
C THR A 255 17.13 -29.55 2.54
N PHE A 256 16.13 -29.26 1.70
CA PHE A 256 16.29 -28.62 0.39
C PHE A 256 16.07 -27.10 0.44
N CYS A 257 15.81 -26.52 1.62
CA CYS A 257 15.70 -25.08 1.82
C CYS A 257 16.97 -24.56 2.50
N GLU A 258 17.74 -23.76 1.76
CA GLU A 258 19.01 -23.19 2.24
C GLU A 258 18.81 -21.81 2.88
N ASN A 259 17.77 -21.07 2.53
CA ASN A 259 17.54 -19.70 3.03
C ASN A 259 16.40 -19.70 4.05
N ASN A 260 16.72 -19.52 5.33
CA ASN A 260 15.74 -19.60 6.43
C ASN A 260 15.65 -18.30 7.23
N CYS A 261 16.50 -17.31 6.94
CA CYS A 261 16.31 -15.92 7.36
C CYS A 261 16.29 -15.04 6.10
N ILE A 262 15.10 -14.63 5.68
CA ILE A 262 14.88 -13.89 4.43
C ILE A 262 14.07 -12.65 4.75
N LEU A 263 14.47 -11.48 4.28
CA LEU A 263 13.69 -10.23 4.45
C LEU A 263 13.55 -9.50 3.12
N GLN A 264 12.31 -9.13 2.78
CA GLN A 264 12.02 -8.31 1.62
C GLN A 264 10.92 -7.29 1.94
N LYS A 265 11.19 -6.00 1.68
CA LYS A 265 10.20 -4.92 1.69
C LYS A 265 9.85 -4.54 0.25
N ILE A 266 8.57 -4.36 -0.04
CA ILE A 266 8.07 -3.87 -1.32
C ILE A 266 7.38 -2.53 -1.07
N ASN A 267 7.93 -1.46 -1.65
CA ASN A 267 7.39 -0.12 -1.49
C ASN A 267 6.17 0.10 -2.40
N ILE A 268 5.32 1.04 -2.02
CA ILE A 268 4.12 1.45 -2.77
C ILE A 268 4.41 1.89 -4.22
N ASP A 269 5.57 2.51 -4.46
CA ASP A 269 6.00 2.93 -5.80
C ASP A 269 6.43 1.75 -6.70
N GLY A 270 6.58 0.59 -6.09
CA GLY A 270 6.93 -0.68 -6.69
C GLY A 270 8.42 -1.04 -6.63
N SER A 271 9.26 -0.22 -5.99
CA SER A 271 10.64 -0.58 -5.65
C SER A 271 10.69 -1.63 -4.54
N GLY A 272 11.85 -2.30 -4.35
CA GLY A 272 12.02 -3.38 -3.36
C GLY A 272 11.62 -4.77 -3.87
N ASN A 273 11.15 -4.88 -5.11
CA ASN A 273 10.74 -6.14 -5.70
C ASN A 273 11.88 -6.92 -6.37
N ARG A 274 13.08 -6.33 -6.51
CA ARG A 274 14.21 -6.96 -7.18
C ARG A 274 14.88 -7.98 -6.27
N GLU A 275 15.45 -9.04 -6.85
CA GLU A 275 16.14 -10.08 -6.10
C GLU A 275 17.28 -9.52 -5.23
N ARG A 276 18.06 -8.57 -5.78
CA ARG A 276 19.12 -7.88 -5.03
C ARG A 276 18.62 -7.02 -3.86
N GLU A 277 17.33 -6.69 -3.82
CA GLU A 277 16.71 -5.89 -2.75
C GLU A 277 16.10 -6.81 -1.66
N CYS A 278 16.43 -8.09 -1.68
CA CYS A 278 16.04 -9.11 -0.71
C CYS A 278 17.28 -9.56 0.07
N LEU A 279 17.22 -9.52 1.39
CA LEU A 279 18.19 -10.20 2.24
C LEU A 279 17.85 -11.70 2.22
N CYS A 280 18.83 -12.55 1.92
CA CYS A 280 18.69 -14.01 1.97
C CYS A 280 19.94 -14.59 2.63
N VAL A 281 19.79 -15.11 3.85
CA VAL A 281 20.87 -15.78 4.58
C VAL A 281 20.38 -17.13 5.12
N HIS A 282 21.31 -18.03 5.46
CA HIS A 282 20.96 -19.37 5.90
C HIS A 282 20.19 -19.33 7.21
N ASP A 283 20.76 -18.65 8.20
CA ASP A 283 20.18 -18.46 9.53
C ASP A 283 20.67 -17.12 10.15
N TYR A 284 20.32 -16.89 11.42
CA TYR A 284 20.67 -15.66 12.12
C TYR A 284 22.17 -15.45 12.36
N ASN A 285 22.98 -16.53 12.40
CA ASN A 285 24.43 -16.41 12.60
C ASN A 285 25.10 -15.77 11.39
N ASP A 286 24.54 -15.96 10.21
CA ASP A 286 25.06 -15.41 8.97
C ASP A 286 24.80 -13.91 8.82
N ILE A 287 23.85 -13.33 9.58
CA ILE A 287 23.55 -11.89 9.55
C ILE A 287 24.77 -11.07 9.94
N VAL A 288 25.45 -11.46 11.02
CA VAL A 288 26.63 -10.72 11.51
C VAL A 288 27.77 -10.80 10.49
N SER A 289 27.97 -11.98 9.89
CA SER A 289 28.96 -12.16 8.84
C SER A 289 28.64 -11.34 7.59
N ASP A 290 27.38 -11.31 7.17
CA ASP A 290 26.90 -10.50 6.04
C ASP A 290 27.06 -9.00 6.29
N MET A 291 26.83 -8.54 7.52
CA MET A 291 27.13 -7.16 7.93
C MET A 291 28.63 -6.87 7.86
N ILE A 292 29.48 -7.68 8.52
CA ILE A 292 30.93 -7.41 8.60
C ILE A 292 31.57 -7.41 7.20
N ASN A 293 31.26 -8.43 6.39
CA ASN A 293 31.77 -8.52 5.01
C ASN A 293 31.21 -7.38 4.12
N GLY A 294 30.08 -6.82 4.52
CA GLY A 294 29.39 -5.73 3.88
C GLY A 294 29.87 -4.33 4.24
N MET A 295 30.94 -4.17 5.01
CA MET A 295 31.47 -2.86 5.42
C MET A 295 32.83 -2.60 4.80
N SER A 296 33.12 -1.34 4.47
CA SER A 296 34.45 -0.89 4.05
C SER A 296 34.86 0.36 4.81
N GLU A 297 36.16 0.63 4.90
CA GLU A 297 36.63 1.89 5.48
C GLU A 297 36.15 3.09 4.66
N SER A 298 35.71 4.14 5.34
CA SER A 298 35.39 5.44 4.75
C SER A 298 36.67 6.12 4.28
N THR A 299 36.66 6.66 3.07
CA THR A 299 37.72 7.54 2.59
C THR A 299 37.59 8.97 3.13
N ASP A 300 36.42 9.32 3.69
CA ASP A 300 36.02 10.71 3.95
C ASP A 300 36.11 11.11 5.44
N PHE A 301 36.39 10.17 6.35
CA PHE A 301 36.34 10.40 7.81
C PHE A 301 37.48 9.70 8.58
N PRO A 302 38.15 10.41 9.49
CA PRO A 302 39.46 10.96 9.23
C PRO A 302 40.57 9.91 9.10
N ALA A 303 41.33 9.97 8.01
CA ALA A 303 42.58 9.25 7.83
C ALA A 303 43.80 9.96 8.49
N GLN A 304 43.60 10.90 9.42
CA GLN A 304 44.71 11.65 10.01
C GLN A 304 45.18 10.95 11.30
N GLU A 305 46.44 10.51 11.29
CA GLU A 305 47.08 9.81 12.41
C GLU A 305 47.23 10.76 13.60
N ILE A 306 46.67 10.39 14.76
CA ILE A 306 46.79 11.12 16.02
C ILE A 306 47.68 10.29 16.95
N GLY A 307 48.95 10.67 17.07
CA GLY A 307 49.89 10.07 18.01
C GLY A 307 50.21 8.59 17.75
N GLY A 308 50.27 8.15 16.49
CA GLY A 308 50.50 6.74 16.14
C GLY A 308 49.23 5.92 15.87
N LEU A 309 48.06 6.51 16.11
CA LEU A 309 46.76 5.84 15.99
C LEU A 309 45.96 6.44 14.83
N GLN A 310 45.51 5.59 13.91
CA GLN A 310 44.61 5.97 12.81
C GLN A 310 43.25 5.29 13.06
N CYS A 311 42.19 6.09 13.13
CA CYS A 311 40.83 5.60 13.32
C CYS A 311 40.06 5.69 12.01
N HIS A 312 39.53 4.56 11.54
CA HIS A 312 38.70 4.51 10.35
C HIS A 312 37.23 4.36 10.76
N VAL A 313 36.35 5.08 10.08
CA VAL A 313 34.91 4.84 10.17
C VAL A 313 34.54 3.79 9.14
N MET A 314 33.91 2.70 9.56
CA MET A 314 33.38 1.70 8.65
C MET A 314 32.06 2.19 8.05
N MET A 315 31.94 2.14 6.74
CA MET A 315 30.75 2.49 5.97
C MET A 315 30.13 1.24 5.35
N PRO A 316 28.80 1.11 5.36
CA PRO A 316 28.13 0.00 4.70
C PRO A 316 28.28 0.09 3.18
N GLN A 317 28.82 -0.98 2.61
CA GLN A 317 28.78 -1.30 1.17
C GLN A 317 27.65 -2.27 0.84
N ASN A 318 27.15 -2.99 1.84
CA ASN A 318 26.03 -3.90 1.71
C ASN A 318 24.71 -3.13 1.74
N GLN A 319 23.95 -3.26 0.65
CA GLN A 319 22.62 -2.66 0.48
C GLN A 319 21.58 -3.18 1.49
N HIS A 320 21.87 -4.28 2.19
CA HIS A 320 21.00 -4.92 3.18
C HIS A 320 21.30 -4.52 4.63
N ILE A 321 22.21 -3.57 4.88
CA ILE A 321 22.58 -3.19 6.26
C ILE A 321 21.37 -2.84 7.13
N ASN A 322 20.40 -2.09 6.59
CA ASN A 322 19.17 -1.72 7.31
C ASN A 322 18.28 -2.94 7.59
N TYR A 323 18.30 -3.94 6.71
CA TYR A 323 17.54 -5.19 6.89
C TYR A 323 18.19 -6.04 7.97
N ASN A 324 19.52 -6.14 7.96
CA ASN A 324 20.27 -6.84 9.01
C ASN A 324 20.01 -6.22 10.38
N LEU A 325 20.08 -4.89 10.49
CA LEU A 325 19.77 -4.16 11.73
C LEU A 325 18.33 -4.43 12.19
N PHE A 326 17.36 -4.37 11.27
CA PHE A 326 15.96 -4.67 11.60
C PHE A 326 15.79 -6.09 12.15
N VAL A 327 16.39 -7.10 11.52
CA VAL A 327 16.28 -8.50 12.00
C VAL A 327 16.96 -8.67 13.35
N LEU A 328 18.13 -8.07 13.57
CA LEU A 328 18.83 -8.13 14.86
C LEU A 328 18.02 -7.47 15.99
N ASP A 329 17.36 -6.35 15.69
CA ASP A 329 16.51 -5.62 16.64
C ASP A 329 15.34 -6.46 17.18
N ILE A 330 14.78 -7.34 16.33
CA ILE A 330 13.61 -8.17 16.69
C ILE A 330 13.99 -9.61 17.04
N LEU A 331 15.25 -10.00 16.91
CA LEU A 331 15.71 -11.38 17.07
C LEU A 331 15.32 -11.97 18.44
N HIS A 332 15.36 -11.16 19.49
CA HIS A 332 14.97 -11.59 20.83
C HIS A 332 13.48 -11.97 20.91
N ILE A 333 12.63 -11.33 20.09
CA ILE A 333 11.19 -11.57 20.04
C ILE A 333 10.96 -12.89 19.31
N LEU A 334 11.59 -13.04 18.13
CA LEU A 334 11.52 -14.25 17.32
C LEU A 334 11.93 -15.50 18.13
N GLY A 335 13.04 -15.41 18.87
CA GLY A 335 13.55 -16.51 19.69
C GLY A 335 12.66 -16.90 20.88
N LYS A 336 11.80 -16.01 21.38
CA LYS A 336 10.81 -16.34 22.43
C LYS A 336 9.52 -16.93 21.86
N GLY A 337 9.26 -16.73 20.57
CA GLY A 337 8.02 -17.04 19.90
C GLY A 337 7.15 -15.80 19.76
N VAL A 338 6.61 -15.58 18.56
CA VAL A 338 5.79 -14.43 18.23
C VAL A 338 4.39 -14.61 18.83
N ALA A 339 3.96 -13.65 19.65
CA ALA A 339 2.62 -13.66 20.23
C ALA A 339 1.59 -13.26 19.17
N GLY A 340 0.55 -14.07 19.00
CA GLY A 340 -0.51 -13.79 18.04
C GLY A 340 -1.81 -14.53 18.34
N ILE A 341 -2.87 -14.09 17.67
CA ILE A 341 -4.23 -14.63 17.79
C ILE A 341 -4.78 -14.99 16.42
N HIS A 342 -5.69 -15.95 16.34
CA HIS A 342 -6.46 -16.18 15.13
C HIS A 342 -7.75 -15.34 15.18
N GLY A 343 -8.01 -14.56 14.11
CA GLY A 343 -9.15 -13.64 14.04
C GLY A 343 -8.93 -12.33 14.81
N GLY A 344 -10.01 -11.57 15.01
CA GLY A 344 -9.97 -10.27 15.67
C GLY A 344 -10.28 -10.34 17.16
N ASN A 345 -9.52 -9.60 17.97
CA ASN A 345 -9.93 -9.17 19.31
C ASN A 345 -9.89 -7.64 19.38
N GLN A 346 -10.42 -7.04 20.44
CA GLN A 346 -10.49 -5.58 20.55
C GLN A 346 -9.12 -4.91 20.39
N TYR A 347 -8.06 -5.50 20.95
CA TYR A 347 -6.71 -4.95 20.86
C TYR A 347 -6.18 -4.90 19.41
N VAL A 348 -6.33 -5.98 18.65
CA VAL A 348 -5.88 -6.02 17.25
C VAL A 348 -6.76 -5.13 16.37
N VAL A 349 -8.06 -5.07 16.66
CA VAL A 349 -8.98 -4.13 15.98
C VAL A 349 -8.53 -2.69 16.20
N ASP A 350 -8.24 -2.30 17.45
CA ASP A 350 -7.77 -0.96 17.79
C ASP A 350 -6.43 -0.65 17.09
N PHE A 351 -5.51 -1.62 17.04
CA PHE A 351 -4.24 -1.46 16.32
C PHE A 351 -4.46 -1.23 14.81
N VAL A 352 -5.25 -2.08 14.15
CA VAL A 352 -5.55 -1.95 12.71
C VAL A 352 -6.23 -0.63 12.40
N LEU A 353 -7.18 -0.20 13.24
CA LEU A 353 -7.85 1.09 13.06
C LEU A 353 -6.88 2.26 13.22
N ASN A 354 -5.98 2.22 14.20
CA ASN A 354 -4.96 3.25 14.37
C ASN A 354 -4.00 3.30 13.17
N GLN A 355 -3.52 2.16 12.68
CA GLN A 355 -2.64 2.11 11.50
C GLN A 355 -3.35 2.59 10.23
N LEU A 356 -4.64 2.27 10.05
CA LEU A 356 -5.44 2.81 8.95
C LEU A 356 -5.59 4.33 9.06
N GLN A 357 -5.81 4.87 10.27
CA GLN A 357 -5.85 6.31 10.48
C GLN A 357 -4.51 6.97 10.17
N ASP A 358 -3.39 6.39 10.64
CA ASP A 358 -2.05 6.88 10.35
C ASP A 358 -1.77 6.88 8.83
N LEU A 359 -2.12 5.80 8.14
CA LEU A 359 -1.95 5.66 6.70
C LEU A 359 -2.82 6.64 5.88
N LEU A 360 -4.04 6.94 6.35
CA LEU A 360 -4.94 7.89 5.70
C LEU A 360 -4.61 9.36 6.01
N ASN A 361 -3.89 9.63 7.10
CA ASN A 361 -3.44 10.97 7.46
C ASN A 361 -2.01 11.30 6.97
N THR A 362 -1.24 10.27 6.57
CA THR A 362 0.13 10.44 6.08
C THR A 362 0.17 10.38 4.57
N ASP A 363 0.60 11.48 3.96
CA ASP A 363 0.79 11.58 2.52
C ASP A 363 2.25 11.30 2.12
N VAL A 364 2.41 10.32 1.24
CA VAL A 364 3.73 9.96 0.68
C VAL A 364 3.75 10.19 -0.80
N ILE A 365 4.51 11.22 -1.16
CA ILE A 365 4.52 11.69 -2.52
C ILE A 365 5.41 10.80 -3.37
N HIS A 366 4.78 10.30 -4.40
CA HIS A 366 5.41 9.50 -5.42
C HIS A 366 4.95 9.98 -6.79
N LYS A 367 5.78 9.75 -7.80
CA LYS A 367 5.56 10.22 -9.18
C LYS A 367 4.18 9.87 -9.73
N ARG A 368 3.69 8.66 -9.42
CA ARG A 368 2.37 8.20 -9.89
C ARG A 368 1.22 9.00 -9.30
N GLY A 369 1.24 9.28 -8.00
CA GLY A 369 0.22 10.08 -7.32
C GLY A 369 0.15 11.50 -7.89
N LEU A 370 1.29 12.18 -8.03
CA LEU A 370 1.36 13.51 -8.63
C LEU A 370 0.83 13.56 -10.06
N LYS A 371 1.26 12.61 -10.91
CA LYS A 371 0.76 12.51 -12.29
C LYS A 371 -0.73 12.24 -12.34
N ARG A 372 -1.23 11.30 -11.53
CA ARG A 372 -2.67 11.02 -11.45
C ARG A 372 -3.44 12.26 -11.06
N PHE A 373 -3.00 12.97 -10.02
CA PHE A 373 -3.67 14.17 -9.54
C PHE A 373 -3.78 15.23 -10.65
N VAL A 374 -2.71 15.44 -11.40
CA VAL A 374 -2.68 16.39 -12.53
C VAL A 374 -3.66 15.98 -13.63
N GLU A 375 -3.67 14.71 -14.04
CA GLU A 375 -4.55 14.23 -15.11
C GLU A 375 -6.03 14.22 -14.68
N ASP A 376 -6.30 13.90 -13.42
CA ASP A 376 -7.66 13.79 -12.90
C ASP A 376 -8.27 15.18 -12.61
N ASN A 377 -7.48 16.19 -12.24
CA ASN A 377 -7.98 17.46 -11.71
C ASN A 377 -7.66 18.71 -12.53
N ILE A 378 -6.66 18.68 -13.42
CA ILE A 378 -6.14 19.90 -14.05
C ILE A 378 -6.46 19.92 -15.55
N GLY A 379 -7.58 20.57 -15.90
CA GLY A 379 -8.02 20.78 -17.28
C GLY A 379 -7.58 22.10 -17.91
N SER A 380 -8.22 22.47 -19.03
CA SER A 380 -8.06 23.77 -19.70
C SER A 380 -8.70 24.92 -18.92
N ASP A 381 -9.79 24.62 -18.21
CA ASP A 381 -10.64 25.61 -17.57
C ASP A 381 -9.97 26.27 -16.36
N GLU A 382 -10.45 27.43 -15.95
CA GLU A 382 -10.00 28.09 -14.74
C GLU A 382 -10.18 27.17 -13.52
N ILE A 383 -9.12 27.00 -12.73
CA ILE A 383 -9.16 26.22 -11.50
C ILE A 383 -9.81 27.07 -10.42
N LYS A 384 -10.96 26.62 -9.91
CA LYS A 384 -11.64 27.21 -8.76
C LYS A 384 -11.70 26.19 -7.65
N ILE A 385 -11.00 26.48 -6.55
CA ILE A 385 -10.97 25.60 -5.38
C ILE A 385 -12.07 26.03 -4.42
N ASN A 386 -13.00 25.13 -4.14
CA ASN A 386 -13.95 25.32 -3.05
C ASN A 386 -13.20 25.06 -1.72
N GLY A 387 -12.87 26.14 -1.01
CA GLY A 387 -12.10 26.08 0.22
C GLY A 387 -12.79 25.31 1.35
N GLU A 388 -14.12 25.22 1.36
CA GLU A 388 -14.88 24.50 2.38
C GLU A 388 -14.85 22.98 2.17
N ASN A 389 -14.83 22.51 0.91
CA ASN A 389 -14.95 21.09 0.57
C ASN A 389 -13.64 20.40 0.22
N ILE A 390 -12.55 21.15 0.07
CA ILE A 390 -11.28 20.55 -0.31
C ILE A 390 -10.68 19.79 0.88
N GLY A 391 -10.48 18.48 0.69
CA GLY A 391 -9.77 17.64 1.65
C GLY A 391 -8.29 17.96 1.71
N GLU A 392 -7.66 17.72 2.87
CA GLU A 392 -6.24 18.04 3.11
C GLU A 392 -5.30 17.41 2.08
N HIS A 393 -5.57 16.15 1.71
CA HIS A 393 -4.89 15.44 0.64
C HIS A 393 -4.90 16.22 -0.69
N SER A 394 -6.04 16.79 -1.08
CA SER A 394 -6.13 17.57 -2.33
C SER A 394 -5.41 18.91 -2.20
N ILE A 395 -5.52 19.59 -1.05
CA ILE A 395 -4.78 20.83 -0.78
C ILE A 395 -3.29 20.57 -0.98
N PHE A 396 -2.82 19.43 -0.49
CA PHE A 396 -1.43 19.01 -0.55
C PHE A 396 -0.88 18.99 -1.98
N TYR A 397 -1.57 18.31 -2.89
CA TYR A 397 -1.17 18.29 -4.31
C TYR A 397 -1.30 19.65 -4.99
N TYR A 398 -2.39 20.39 -4.76
CA TYR A 398 -2.55 21.72 -5.36
C TYR A 398 -1.43 22.67 -4.93
N TYR A 399 -1.05 22.64 -3.65
CA TYR A 399 -0.01 23.49 -3.12
C TYR A 399 1.38 23.14 -3.71
N ILE A 400 1.68 21.85 -3.89
CA ILE A 400 2.90 21.44 -4.61
C ILE A 400 2.91 21.98 -6.04
N LEU A 401 1.80 21.84 -6.78
CA LEU A 401 1.71 22.33 -8.15
C LEU A 401 1.86 23.86 -8.20
N TYR A 402 1.24 24.57 -7.27
CA TYR A 402 1.39 26.01 -7.10
C TYR A 402 2.87 26.39 -6.89
N LYS A 403 3.56 25.75 -5.94
CA LYS A 403 4.99 26.02 -5.68
C LYS A 403 5.91 25.62 -6.83
N PHE A 404 5.60 24.55 -7.56
CA PHE A 404 6.31 24.23 -8.80
C PHE A 404 6.09 25.31 -9.86
N GLY A 405 4.89 25.87 -9.96
CA GLY A 405 4.56 26.99 -10.84
C GLY A 405 5.38 28.24 -10.54
N GLU A 406 5.59 28.55 -9.27
CA GLU A 406 6.44 29.67 -8.81
C GLU A 406 7.93 29.44 -9.05
N SER A 407 8.37 28.18 -9.07
CA SER A 407 9.79 27.85 -9.20
C SER A 407 10.34 28.09 -10.61
N GLU A 408 11.63 28.42 -10.71
CA GLU A 408 12.37 28.50 -11.98
C GLU A 408 12.79 27.13 -12.54
N ILE A 409 12.43 26.03 -11.84
CA ILE A 409 12.80 24.66 -12.24
C ILE A 409 12.13 24.31 -13.57
N GLN A 410 12.93 24.06 -14.61
CA GLN A 410 12.42 23.76 -15.95
C GLN A 410 12.23 22.26 -16.20
N THR A 411 13.15 21.44 -15.68
CA THR A 411 13.15 19.98 -15.88
C THR A 411 13.09 19.28 -14.53
N LEU A 412 12.18 18.32 -14.41
CA LEU A 412 12.01 17.50 -13.22
C LEU A 412 12.63 16.13 -13.44
N ASP A 413 13.36 15.65 -12.44
CA ASP A 413 13.69 14.25 -12.25
C ASP A 413 13.33 13.84 -10.82
N ASP A 414 13.45 12.55 -10.52
CA ASP A 414 13.00 12.00 -9.24
C ASP A 414 13.74 12.63 -8.04
N LYS A 415 15.03 12.97 -8.19
CA LYS A 415 15.83 13.60 -7.13
C LYS A 415 15.46 15.06 -6.92
N VAL A 416 15.24 15.79 -8.02
CA VAL A 416 14.82 17.20 -7.98
C VAL A 416 13.48 17.33 -7.28
N VAL A 417 12.51 16.48 -7.63
CA VAL A 417 11.19 16.48 -7.00
C VAL A 417 11.28 16.11 -5.52
N GLU A 418 12.07 15.07 -5.18
CA GLU A 418 12.28 14.67 -3.79
C GLU A 418 12.88 15.81 -2.95
N GLN A 419 13.95 16.44 -3.41
CA GLN A 419 14.58 17.55 -2.69
C GLN A 419 13.65 18.77 -2.59
N PHE A 420 12.86 19.04 -3.63
CA PHE A 420 11.88 20.12 -3.62
C PHE A 420 10.83 19.94 -2.53
N ILE A 421 10.29 18.73 -2.41
CA ILE A 421 9.31 18.36 -1.39
C ILE A 421 9.93 18.48 0.00
N ILE A 422 11.13 17.92 0.21
CA ILE A 422 11.83 17.99 1.50
C ILE A 422 12.08 19.46 1.87
N ASN A 423 12.47 20.31 0.93
CA ASN A 423 12.65 21.74 1.23
C ASN A 423 11.35 22.46 1.55
N LEU A 424 10.22 22.01 0.99
CA LEU A 424 8.92 22.63 1.19
C LEU A 424 8.27 22.24 2.52
N PHE A 425 8.50 21.01 2.98
CA PHE A 425 7.83 20.44 4.15
C PHE A 425 8.78 19.90 5.24
N ASN A 426 10.09 20.00 5.06
CA ASN A 426 11.15 19.40 5.89
C ASN A 426 11.18 17.87 5.93
N THR A 427 10.28 17.19 5.22
CA THR A 427 10.15 15.74 5.17
C THR A 427 9.50 15.32 3.84
N ARG A 428 9.67 14.05 3.48
CA ARG A 428 8.98 13.42 2.35
C ARG A 428 7.68 12.73 2.76
N LYS A 429 7.54 12.38 4.04
CA LYS A 429 6.31 11.82 4.63
C LYS A 429 5.60 12.93 5.36
N ILE A 430 4.46 13.35 4.83
CA ILE A 430 3.80 14.55 5.33
C ILE A 430 2.55 14.12 6.06
N ASP A 431 2.61 14.27 7.38
CA ASP A 431 1.50 14.00 8.26
C ASP A 431 0.63 15.26 8.34
N SER A 432 -0.64 15.15 7.95
CA SER A 432 -1.57 16.28 7.98
C SER A 432 -1.89 16.75 9.42
N ARG A 433 -1.55 15.94 10.43
CA ARG A 433 -1.63 16.33 11.85
C ARG A 433 -0.50 17.26 12.28
N GLU A 434 0.65 17.21 11.59
CA GLU A 434 1.82 18.02 11.89
C GLU A 434 1.90 19.28 11.01
N VAL A 435 1.42 19.18 9.76
CA VAL A 435 1.43 20.29 8.80
C VAL A 435 0.06 20.93 8.70
N ASN A 436 -0.03 22.23 8.99
CA ASN A 436 -1.28 22.98 8.84
C ASN A 436 -1.60 23.22 7.35
N MET A 437 -2.31 22.27 6.74
CA MET A 437 -2.69 22.33 5.33
C MET A 437 -3.64 23.48 5.02
N ARG A 438 -4.46 23.91 5.99
CA ARG A 438 -5.37 25.05 5.81
C ARG A 438 -4.61 26.37 5.66
N GLU A 439 -3.52 26.56 6.40
CA GLU A 439 -2.63 27.71 6.21
C GLU A 439 -2.04 27.74 4.80
N LYS A 440 -1.66 26.57 4.25
CA LYS A 440 -1.14 26.44 2.88
C LYS A 440 -2.19 26.74 1.81
N LEU A 441 -3.44 26.35 2.05
CA LEU A 441 -4.57 26.73 1.21
C LEU A 441 -4.77 28.25 1.21
N GLU A 442 -4.77 28.88 2.39
CA GLU A 442 -4.92 30.34 2.50
C GLU A 442 -3.76 31.11 1.87
N GLU A 443 -2.52 30.62 2.01
CA GLU A 443 -1.35 31.14 1.29
C GLU A 443 -1.58 31.13 -0.23
N MET A 444 -1.96 29.97 -0.76
CA MET A 444 -2.19 29.80 -2.20
C MET A 444 -3.36 30.65 -2.71
N LEU A 445 -4.49 30.71 -2.00
CA LEU A 445 -5.69 31.45 -2.42
C LEU A 445 -5.54 32.98 -2.31
N ARG A 446 -4.53 33.48 -1.60
CA ARG A 446 -4.20 34.92 -1.54
C ARG A 446 -3.54 35.44 -2.82
N GLU A 447 -2.92 34.56 -3.61
CA GLU A 447 -2.29 34.92 -4.87
C GLU A 447 -3.35 34.95 -5.99
N GLU A 448 -3.58 36.12 -6.61
CA GLU A 448 -4.60 36.26 -7.66
C GLU A 448 -4.37 35.30 -8.84
N LYS A 449 -3.10 34.97 -9.12
CA LYS A 449 -2.71 34.09 -10.23
C LYS A 449 -2.50 32.63 -9.85
N TYR A 450 -2.98 32.19 -8.68
CA TYR A 450 -2.78 30.81 -8.20
C TYR A 450 -3.19 29.76 -9.24
N SER A 451 -4.30 29.99 -9.96
CA SER A 451 -4.81 29.12 -11.02
C SER A 451 -3.82 28.96 -12.18
N GLU A 452 -3.15 30.04 -12.59
CA GLU A 452 -2.13 30.02 -13.64
C GLU A 452 -0.86 29.28 -13.17
N LEU A 453 -0.44 29.53 -11.93
CA LEU A 453 0.74 28.90 -11.33
C LEU A 453 0.54 27.39 -11.16
N ILE A 454 -0.63 26.94 -10.69
CA ILE A 454 -0.96 25.51 -10.62
C ILE A 454 -0.89 24.88 -12.01
N LYS A 455 -1.40 25.53 -13.05
CA LYS A 455 -1.32 25.02 -14.43
C LYS A 455 0.11 24.93 -14.94
N LEU A 456 0.97 25.89 -14.59
CA LEU A 456 2.40 25.85 -14.91
C LEU A 456 3.09 24.67 -14.20
N GLY A 457 2.85 24.49 -12.91
CA GLY A 457 3.37 23.33 -12.17
C GLY A 457 2.88 22.00 -12.73
N ALA A 458 1.60 21.92 -13.09
CA ALA A 458 1.02 20.74 -13.75
C ALA A 458 1.69 20.43 -15.09
N CYS A 459 2.03 21.45 -15.88
CA CYS A 459 2.80 21.28 -17.12
C CYS A 459 4.17 20.64 -16.87
N LYS A 460 4.88 21.09 -15.81
CA LYS A 460 6.16 20.49 -15.41
C LYS A 460 6.02 19.02 -15.03
N ILE A 461 4.99 18.67 -14.25
CA ILE A 461 4.71 17.27 -13.85
C ILE A 461 4.35 16.39 -15.06
N ARG A 462 3.62 16.92 -16.05
CA ARG A 462 3.33 16.17 -17.29
C ARG A 462 4.59 15.81 -18.07
N ASN A 463 5.59 16.69 -18.03
CA ASN A 463 6.87 16.51 -18.72
C ASN A 463 7.88 15.65 -17.93
N TRP A 464 7.62 15.34 -16.66
CA TRP A 464 8.50 14.55 -15.77
C TRP A 464 8.47 13.04 -16.04
#